data_AF-A0AAW6SUX7-F1
#
_entry.id   AF-A0AAW6SUX7-F1
#
_cell.length_a   1.000
_cell.length_b   1.000
_cell.length_c   1.000
_cell.angle_alpha   90.00
_cell.angle_beta   90.00
_cell.angle_gamma   90.00
#
_symmetry.space_group_name_H-M   'P 1'
#
loop_
_entity.id
_entity.type
_entity.pdbx_description
1 polymer ?
#
loop_
_entity_poly.entity_id
_entity_poly.type
_entity_poly.pdbx_seq_one_letter_code
_entity_poly.pdbx_strand_id
1 'polypeptide(L)'
;MGKAARLKKERAKLPALKPMDPVLIEAYNRGRAMGCKLQREEDIEQLVKVLQGIEEIPGIGEKTAWKVREFFLHQFGPTKS
;
A
#
# COMPACT_ATOMS: atom_id res chain seq x y z
N MET A 1 -42.89 -5.12 -14.45
CA MET A 1 -41.41 -5.09 -14.56
C MET A 1 -40.80 -5.14 -13.17
N GLY A 2 -39.90 -6.11 -12.91
CA GLY A 2 -39.24 -6.27 -11.61
C GLY A 2 -38.28 -5.13 -11.27
N LYS A 3 -38.00 -4.94 -9.97
CA LYS A 3 -37.13 -3.88 -9.41
C LYS A 3 -35.75 -3.79 -10.10
N ALA A 4 -35.15 -4.94 -10.42
CA ALA A 4 -33.87 -5.01 -11.12
C ALA A 4 -33.93 -4.48 -12.57
N ALA A 5 -35.04 -4.69 -13.28
CA ALA A 5 -35.22 -4.19 -14.64
C ALA A 5 -35.40 -2.66 -14.67
N ARG A 6 -36.06 -2.10 -13.64
CA ARG A 6 -36.15 -0.64 -13.46
C ARG A 6 -34.78 -0.02 -13.19
N LEU A 7 -33.98 -0.61 -12.30
CA LEU A 7 -32.64 -0.13 -11.97
C LEU A 7 -31.68 -0.16 -13.18
N LYS A 8 -31.72 -1.21 -13.98
CA LYS A 8 -30.93 -1.30 -15.24
C LYS A 8 -31.33 -0.20 -16.24
N LYS A 9 -32.64 0.05 -16.39
CA LYS A 9 -33.16 1.11 -17.28
C LYS A 9 -32.79 2.51 -16.78
N GLU A 10 -32.77 2.74 -15.47
CA GLU A 10 -32.33 4.00 -14.88
C GLU A 10 -30.82 4.23 -15.06
N ARG A 11 -29.98 3.20 -14.86
CA ARG A 11 -28.54 3.30 -15.14
C ARG A 11 -28.23 3.54 -16.61
N ALA A 12 -29.01 2.97 -17.53
CA ALA A 12 -28.85 3.20 -18.97
C ALA A 12 -29.25 4.62 -19.42
N LYS A 13 -29.98 5.37 -18.58
CA LYS A 13 -30.31 6.79 -18.83
C LYS A 13 -29.27 7.75 -18.25
N LEU A 14 -28.31 7.25 -17.46
CA LEU A 14 -27.22 8.08 -17.00
C LEU A 14 -26.39 8.50 -18.22
N PRO A 15 -26.01 9.77 -18.34
CA PRO A 15 -25.09 10.18 -19.39
C PRO A 15 -23.83 9.34 -19.29
N ALA A 16 -23.27 8.96 -20.44
CA ALA A 16 -21.97 8.31 -20.49
C ALA A 16 -20.99 9.12 -19.62
N LEU A 17 -20.29 8.44 -18.70
CA LEU A 17 -19.28 9.09 -17.86
C LEU A 17 -18.34 9.88 -18.77
N LYS A 18 -18.36 11.20 -18.62
CA LYS A 18 -17.43 12.06 -19.36
C LYS A 18 -16.01 11.64 -18.99
N PRO A 19 -15.07 11.56 -19.96
CA PRO A 19 -13.66 11.35 -19.64
C PRO A 19 -13.23 12.36 -18.59
N MET A 20 -12.57 11.88 -17.55
CA MET A 20 -12.03 12.73 -16.49
C MET A 20 -10.93 13.62 -17.08
N ASP A 21 -10.88 14.89 -16.68
CA ASP A 21 -9.92 15.86 -17.22
C ASP A 21 -8.48 15.32 -17.07
N PRO A 22 -7.69 15.22 -18.16
CA PRO A 22 -6.31 14.74 -18.10
C PRO A 22 -5.44 15.46 -17.07
N VAL A 23 -5.67 16.76 -16.87
CA VAL A 23 -4.94 17.57 -15.88
C VAL A 23 -5.24 17.10 -14.45
N LEU A 24 -6.51 16.74 -14.17
CA LEU A 24 -6.90 16.20 -12.87
C LEU A 24 -6.31 14.82 -12.63
N ILE A 25 -6.28 13.96 -13.67
CA ILE A 25 -5.66 12.63 -13.59
C ILE A 25 -4.17 12.77 -13.30
N GLU A 26 -3.49 13.69 -13.98
CA GLU A 26 -2.06 13.91 -13.78
C GLU A 26 -1.77 14.44 -12.37
N ALA A 27 -2.51 15.44 -11.90
CA ALA A 27 -2.37 15.97 -10.54
C ALA A 27 -2.62 14.89 -9.49
N TYR A 28 -3.65 14.05 -9.67
CA TYR A 28 -3.93 12.91 -8.81
C TYR A 28 -2.77 11.91 -8.80
N ASN A 29 -2.25 11.54 -9.97
CA ASN A 29 -1.16 10.57 -10.08
C ASN A 29 0.12 11.08 -9.41
N ARG A 30 0.43 12.37 -9.54
CA ARG A 30 1.57 13.00 -8.83
C ARG A 30 1.37 12.95 -7.32
N GLY A 31 0.19 13.34 -6.83
CA GLY A 31 -0.16 13.26 -5.40
C GLY A 31 -0.08 11.83 -4.87
N ARG A 32 -0.63 10.87 -5.60
CA ARG A 32 -0.55 9.44 -5.28
C ARG A 32 0.89 8.94 -5.22
N ALA A 33 1.73 9.30 -6.20
CA ALA A 33 3.13 8.88 -6.22
C ALA A 33 3.91 9.42 -5.01
N MET A 34 3.69 10.68 -4.65
CA MET A 34 4.27 11.28 -3.44
C MET A 34 3.77 10.60 -2.17
N GLY A 35 2.46 10.36 -2.06
CA GLY A 35 1.87 9.66 -0.92
C GLY A 35 2.41 8.24 -0.76
N CYS A 36 2.50 7.48 -1.84
CA CYS A 36 3.09 6.13 -1.82
C CYS A 36 4.56 6.15 -1.39
N LYS A 37 5.32 7.18 -1.77
CA LYS A 37 6.71 7.33 -1.32
C LYS A 37 6.78 7.59 0.18
N LEU A 38 6.05 8.58 0.68
CA LEU A 38 6.02 8.92 2.11
C LEU A 38 5.56 7.73 2.96
N GLN A 39 4.50 7.04 2.53
CA GLN A 39 4.00 5.86 3.22
C GLN A 39 5.06 4.75 3.27
N ARG A 40 5.76 4.50 2.16
CA ARG A 40 6.83 3.50 2.14
C ARG A 40 7.97 3.86 3.10
N GLU A 41 8.35 5.14 3.18
CA GLU A 41 9.38 5.60 4.11
C GLU A 41 8.94 5.39 5.58
N GLU A 42 7.70 5.73 5.91
CA GLU A 42 7.12 5.52 7.24
C GLU A 42 7.01 4.03 7.59
N ASP A 43 6.53 3.20 6.66
CA ASP A 43 6.42 1.75 6.85
C ASP A 43 7.79 1.11 7.12
N ILE A 44 8.85 1.56 6.42
CA ILE A 44 10.22 1.11 6.66
C ILE A 44 10.69 1.52 8.06
N GLU A 45 10.44 2.77 8.46
CA GLU A 45 10.84 3.26 9.78
C GLU A 45 10.16 2.46 10.91
N GLN A 46 8.86 2.20 10.78
CA GLN A 46 8.10 1.40 11.74
C GLN A 46 8.62 -0.04 11.80
N LEU A 47 8.87 -0.66 10.64
CA LEU A 47 9.41 -2.01 10.58
C LEU A 47 10.79 -2.09 11.26
N VAL A 48 11.67 -1.12 11.01
CA VAL A 48 13.00 -1.07 11.64
C VAL A 48 12.89 -0.96 13.16
N LYS A 49 11.99 -0.12 13.68
CA LYS A 49 11.74 -0.01 15.13
C LYS A 49 11.30 -1.35 15.74
N VAL A 50 10.38 -2.04 15.08
CA VAL A 50 9.92 -3.38 15.52
C VAL A 50 11.08 -4.38 15.53
N LEU A 51 11.91 -4.39 14.47
CA LEU A 51 13.04 -5.30 14.36
C LEU A 51 14.16 -5.01 15.36
N GLN A 52 14.33 -3.76 15.79
CA GLN A 52 15.29 -3.38 16.84
C GLN A 52 14.87 -3.98 18.18
N GLY A 53 13.60 -3.83 18.57
CA GLY A 53 13.06 -4.32 19.85
C GLY A 53 12.69 -5.81 19.88
N ILE A 54 12.90 -6.57 18.81
CA ILE A 54 12.39 -7.96 18.73
C ILE A 54 13.03 -8.90 19.76
N GLU A 55 14.22 -8.58 20.27
CA GLU A 55 14.91 -9.31 21.36
C GLU A 55 14.26 -9.09 22.73
N GLU A 56 13.47 -8.04 22.89
CA GLU A 56 12.74 -7.75 24.13
C GLU A 56 11.52 -8.67 24.31
N ILE A 57 11.12 -9.37 23.23
CA ILE A 57 9.99 -10.31 23.26
C ILE A 57 10.41 -11.57 24.03
N PRO A 58 9.69 -11.95 25.12
CA PRO A 58 10.00 -13.16 25.88
C PRO A 58 10.06 -14.40 24.97
N GLY A 59 11.17 -15.12 25.03
CA GLY A 59 11.41 -16.30 24.19
C GLY A 59 12.15 -16.04 22.88
N ILE A 60 12.41 -14.78 22.52
CA ILE A 60 13.28 -14.42 21.39
C ILE A 60 14.63 -13.96 21.91
N GLY A 61 15.64 -14.83 21.80
CA GLY A 61 17.03 -14.46 22.07
C GLY A 61 17.73 -13.83 20.86
N GLU A 62 18.90 -13.25 21.09
CA GLU A 62 19.77 -12.59 20.09
C GLU A 62 19.89 -13.36 18.78
N LYS A 63 20.19 -14.67 18.85
CA LYS A 63 20.36 -15.51 17.66
C LYS A 63 19.08 -15.62 16.81
N THR A 64 17.91 -15.69 17.45
CA THR A 64 16.63 -15.76 16.76
C THR A 64 16.27 -14.40 16.17
N ALA A 65 16.47 -13.33 16.93
CA ALA A 65 16.28 -11.97 16.46
C ALA A 65 17.14 -11.64 15.24
N TRP A 66 18.42 -12.01 15.26
CA TRP A 66 19.32 -11.86 14.13
C TRP A 66 18.80 -12.54 12.87
N LYS A 67 18.37 -13.80 12.96
CA LYS A 67 17.80 -14.54 11.83
C LYS A 67 16.55 -13.87 11.26
N VAL A 68 15.69 -13.31 12.12
CA VAL A 68 14.52 -12.58 11.67
C VAL A 68 14.94 -11.31 10.92
N ARG A 69 15.90 -10.53 11.44
CA ARG A 69 16.43 -9.34 10.76
C ARG A 69 17.04 -9.69 9.41
N GLU A 70 17.85 -10.75 9.32
CA GLU A 70 18.41 -11.22 8.04
C GLU A 70 17.32 -11.64 7.04
N PHE A 71 16.29 -12.36 7.50
CA PHE A 71 15.17 -12.74 6.64
C PHE A 71 14.47 -11.50 6.06
N PHE A 72 14.20 -10.49 6.88
CA PHE A 72 13.58 -9.24 6.41
C PHE A 72 14.49 -8.46 5.46
N LEU A 73 15.79 -8.37 5.73
CA LEU A 73 16.76 -7.75 4.83
C LEU A 73 16.88 -8.50 3.50
N HIS A 74 16.81 -9.83 3.50
CA HIS A 74 16.84 -10.61 2.27
C HIS A 74 15.55 -10.44 1.45
N GLN A 75 14.40 -10.44 2.10
CA GLN A 75 13.10 -10.39 1.42
C GLN A 75 12.71 -8.99 0.95
N PHE A 76 13.09 -7.95 1.70
CA PHE A 76 12.63 -6.58 1.49
C PHE A 76 13.76 -5.54 1.42
N GLY A 77 15.00 -5.95 1.71
CA GLY A 77 16.15 -5.08 1.50
C GLY A 77 16.40 -4.81 0.02
N PRO A 78 17.25 -3.82 -0.29
CA PRO A 78 17.60 -3.52 -1.67
C PRO A 78 18.24 -4.76 -2.30
N THR A 79 17.66 -5.27 -3.39
CA THR A 79 18.39 -6.19 -4.26
C THR A 79 19.66 -5.48 -4.70
N LYS A 80 20.82 -6.07 -4.45
CA LYS A 80 22.08 -5.57 -5.01
C LYS A 80 21.87 -5.42 -6.52
N SER A 81 21.80 -4.17 -6.97
CA SER A 81 21.85 -3.77 -8.37
C SER A 81 23.21 -4.10 -8.96
#